data_AF-A0A0Q9QUR3-F1
#
_entry.id   AF-A0A0Q9QUR3-F1
#
_cell.length_a   1.000
_cell.length_b   1.000
_cell.length_c   1.000
_cell.angle_alpha   90.00
_cell.angle_beta   90.00
_cell.angle_gamma   90.00
#
_symmetry.space_group_name_H-M   'P 1'
#
loop_
_entity.id
_entity.type
_entity.pdbx_description
1 polymer ?
#
loop_
_entity_poly.entity_id
_entity_poly.type
_entity_poly.pdbx_seq_one_letter_code
_entity_poly.pdbx_strand_id
1 'polypeptide(L)' 'MSQPAQQQDVPGVQSAMDPQFGDDTPLGRAGQPAELAPTYGLLASDDGSYMSGARIAVTGGRPIL' A
#
# COMPACT_ATOMS: atom_id res chain seq x y z
N MET A 1 36.66 1.99 17.64
CA MET A 1 35.92 0.75 17.36
C MET A 1 34.45 1.05 17.60
N SER A 2 33.79 1.62 16.61
CA SER A 2 32.36 1.98 16.66
C SER A 2 31.65 1.00 15.74
N GLN A 3 30.84 0.11 16.30
CA GLN A 3 30.05 -0.82 15.49
C GLN A 3 28.98 -0.01 14.75
N PRO A 4 28.82 -0.15 13.43
CA PRO A 4 27.72 0.47 12.72
C PRO A 4 26.42 -0.21 13.16
N ALA A 5 25.39 0.60 13.44
CA ALA A 5 24.06 0.11 13.74
C ALA A 5 23.60 -0.75 12.56
N GLN A 6 23.44 -2.05 12.81
CA GLN A 6 22.76 -2.96 11.91
C GLN A 6 21.30 -2.50 11.83
N GLN A 7 21.00 -1.67 10.83
CA GLN A 7 19.66 -1.30 10.42
C GLN A 7 18.85 -2.59 10.32
N GLN A 8 17.95 -2.81 11.28
CA GLN A 8 17.09 -3.98 11.30
C GLN A 8 16.16 -3.87 10.09
N ASP A 9 16.38 -4.72 9.09
CA ASP A 9 15.45 -4.95 7.99
C ASP A 9 14.12 -5.39 8.60
N VAL A 10 13.15 -4.47 8.62
CA VAL A 10 11.78 -4.79 8.99
C VAL A 10 11.19 -5.58 7.81
N PRO A 11 10.81 -6.86 7.97
CA PRO A 11 10.26 -7.64 6.87
C PRO A 11 9.00 -6.96 6.34
N GLY A 12 9.02 -6.50 5.09
CA GLY A 12 7.86 -5.90 4.41
C GLY A 12 7.94 -4.39 4.17
N VAL A 13 8.97 -3.68 4.66
CA VAL A 13 9.22 -2.28 4.30
C VAL A 13 10.45 -2.23 3.38
N GLN A 14 10.33 -2.85 2.20
CA GLN A 14 11.32 -2.67 1.14
C GLN A 14 11.33 -1.18 0.79
N SER A 15 12.50 -0.56 0.92
CA SER A 15 12.69 0.86 0.64
C SER A 15 12.01 1.21 -0.68
N ALA A 16 11.10 2.19 -0.67
CA ALA A 16 10.49 2.79 -1.86
C ALA A 16 11.51 3.37 -2.88
N MET A 17 12.81 3.22 -2.59
CA MET A 17 13.94 3.60 -3.41
C MET A 17 14.37 2.53 -4.42
N ASP A 18 13.84 1.30 -4.37
CA ASP A 18 14.09 0.33 -5.45
C ASP A 18 13.36 0.80 -6.72
N PRO A 19 14.07 1.14 -7.81
CA PRO A 19 13.45 1.63 -9.04
C PRO A 19 12.52 0.62 -9.71
N GLN A 20 12.58 -0.67 -9.34
CA GLN A 20 11.74 -1.73 -9.90
C GLN A 20 10.48 -2.00 -9.04
N PHE A 21 10.31 -1.29 -7.93
CA PHE A 21 9.21 -1.54 -7.01
C PHE A 21 7.84 -1.24 -7.67
N GLY A 22 6.99 -2.26 -7.72
CA GLY A 22 5.63 -2.17 -8.24
C GLY A 22 5.47 -2.45 -9.74
N ASP A 23 6.57 -2.72 -10.46
CA ASP A 23 6.54 -3.13 -11.88
C ASP A 23 5.81 -4.47 -12.09
N ASP A 24 5.74 -5.30 -11.06
CA ASP A 24 5.06 -6.60 -11.03
C ASP A 24 3.54 -6.50 -10.85
N THR A 25 3.01 -5.31 -10.56
CA THR A 25 1.57 -5.07 -10.49
C THR A 25 0.96 -5.02 -11.90
N PRO A 26 -0.31 -5.40 -12.10
CA PRO A 26 -0.98 -5.20 -13.38
C PRO A 26 -1.02 -3.76 -13.88
N LEU A 27 -0.91 -2.76 -12.99
CA LEU A 27 -0.76 -1.36 -13.37
C LEU A 27 0.68 -0.96 -13.73
N GLY A 28 1.66 -1.85 -13.55
CA GLY A 28 3.06 -1.65 -13.94
C GLY A 28 3.76 -0.51 -13.21
N ARG A 29 3.29 -0.15 -12.01
CA ARG A 29 3.91 0.87 -11.16
C ARG A 29 3.53 0.71 -9.70
N ALA A 30 4.33 1.29 -8.81
CA ALA A 30 3.94 1.48 -7.42
C ALA A 30 2.71 2.38 -7.29
N GLY A 31 1.80 2.00 -6.40
CA GLY A 31 0.71 2.85 -5.95
C GLY A 31 1.25 4.01 -5.11
N GLN A 32 0.69 5.20 -5.31
CA GLN A 32 1.03 6.38 -4.53
C GLN A 32 0.09 6.50 -3.32
N PRO A 33 0.55 7.01 -2.16
CA PRO A 33 -0.29 7.16 -0.97
C PRO A 33 -1.57 7.98 -1.23
N ALA A 34 -1.49 8.96 -2.12
CA ALA A 34 -2.63 9.78 -2.53
C ALA A 34 -3.77 8.96 -3.16
N GLU A 35 -3.46 7.81 -3.75
CA GLU A 35 -4.47 6.93 -4.39
C GLU A 35 -5.27 6.14 -3.36
N LEU A 36 -4.77 5.95 -2.14
CA LEU A 36 -5.51 5.30 -1.04
C LEU A 36 -6.43 6.27 -0.29
N ALA A 37 -6.05 7.55 -0.20
CA ALA A 37 -6.81 8.59 0.49
C ALA A 37 -8.31 8.64 0.13
N PRO A 38 -8.72 8.61 -1.16
CA PRO A 38 -10.15 8.67 -1.51
C PRO A 38 -10.94 7.46 -1.02
N THR A 39 -10.34 6.27 -0.89
CA THR A 39 -11.02 5.09 -0.35
C THR A 39 -11.35 5.27 1.12
N TYR A 40 -10.43 5.82 1.92
CA TYR A 40 -10.72 6.18 3.30
C TYR A 40 -11.77 7.29 3.40
N GLY A 41 -11.72 8.27 2.49
CA GLY A 41 -12.74 9.31 2.38
C GLY A 41 -14.13 8.73 2.14
N LEU A 42 -14.26 7.80 1.19
CA LEU A 42 -15.51 7.08 0.91
C LEU A 42 -16.03 6.35 2.14
N LEU A 43 -15.18 5.55 2.80
CA LEU A 43 -15.58 4.76 3.98
C LEU A 43 -15.98 5.63 5.17
N ALA A 44 -15.46 6.85 5.27
CA ALA A 44 -15.82 7.81 6.30
C ALA A 44 -17.04 8.70 5.94
N SER A 45 -17.48 8.68 4.68
CA SER A 45 -18.58 9.51 4.18
C SER A 45 -19.95 8.84 4.30
N ASP A 46 -21.02 9.62 4.12
CA ASP A 46 -22.39 9.10 4.08
C ASP A 46 -22.63 8.12 2.91
N ASP A 47 -21.87 8.24 1.82
CA ASP A 47 -21.91 7.31 0.68
C ASP A 47 -21.43 5.90 1.08
N GLY A 48 -20.60 5.81 2.12
CA GLY A 48 -20.13 4.56 2.72
C GLY A 48 -21.08 3.97 3.78
N SER A 49 -22.24 4.58 4.04
CA SER A 49 -23.10 4.26 5.20
C SER A 49 -23.54 2.80 5.34
N TYR A 50 -23.57 2.03 4.24
CA TYR A 50 -23.92 0.60 4.24
C TYR A 50 -22.72 -0.35 4.02
N MET A 51 -21.50 0.19 3.94
CA MET A 51 -20.27 -0.58 3.74
C MET A 51 -19.65 -0.98 5.10
N SER A 52 -20.19 -2.02 5.73
CA SER A 52 -19.69 -2.54 7.02
C SER A 52 -19.13 -3.95 6.89
N GLY A 53 -18.05 -4.24 7.64
CA GLY A 53 -17.39 -5.55 7.66
C GLY A 53 -16.67 -5.95 6.35
N ALA A 54 -16.58 -5.03 5.38
CA ALA A 54 -15.98 -5.28 4.08
C ALA A 54 -14.45 -5.05 4.09
N ARG A 55 -13.74 -5.79 3.23
CA ARG A 55 -12.34 -5.53 2.88
C ARG A 55 -12.28 -4.90 1.49
N ILE A 56 -11.83 -3.65 1.40
CA ILE A 56 -11.72 -2.93 0.13
C ILE A 56 -10.30 -3.09 -0.44
N ALA A 57 -10.21 -3.64 -1.64
CA ALA A 57 -8.94 -3.89 -2.31
C ALA A 57 -8.47 -2.65 -3.11
N VAL A 58 -7.30 -2.12 -2.77
CA VAL A 58 -6.61 -1.09 -3.59
C VAL A 58 -5.19 -1.55 -3.84
N THR A 59 -5.04 -2.46 -4.80
CA THR A 59 -3.84 -3.32 -4.94
C THR A 59 -3.12 -3.17 -6.29
N GLY A 60 -3.49 -2.18 -7.09
CA GLY A 60 -2.96 -2.01 -8.45
C GLY A 60 -3.30 -3.16 -9.39
N GLY A 61 -4.44 -3.83 -9.17
CA GLY A 61 -4.93 -4.94 -9.97
C GLY A 61 -4.54 -6.33 -9.46
N ARG A 62 -3.76 -6.44 -8.39
CA ARG A 62 -3.42 -7.74 -7.80
C ARG A 62 -4.66 -8.35 -7.14
N PRO A 63 -5.02 -9.61 -7.46
CA PRO A 63 -6.18 -10.25 -6.85
C PRO A 63 -5.96 -10.44 -5.34
N ILE A 64 -7.04 -10.23 -4.57
CA ILE A 64 -7.10 -10.60 -3.15
C ILE A 64 -7.96 -11.86 -3.03
N LEU A 65 -7.45 -12.87 -2.32
CA LEU A 65 -8.16 -14.13 -2.00
C LEU A 65 -8.46 -14.16 -0.49
#